data_AF-B1VDA5-F1
#
_entry.id   AF-B1VDA5-F1
#
_cell.length_a   1.000
_cell.length_b   1.000
_cell.length_c   1.000
_cell.angle_alpha   90.00
_cell.angle_beta   90.00
_cell.angle_gamma   90.00
#
_symmetry.space_group_name_H-M   'P 1'
#
loop_
_entity.id
_entity.type
_entity.pdbx_description
1 polymer ?
#
loop_
_entity_poly.entity_id
_entity_poly.type
_entity_poly.pdbx_seq_one_letter_code
_entity_poly.pdbx_strand_id
1 'polypeptide(L)'
;MISRRIAAAFAAAASAMLLLSSCATGDDAVAQGGTFDFVSPGGQTKIFYDPPSDRGTIGKLSGPDLMNEGQKVGVDDFEGKVVVLNVWGQW
;
A
#
# COMPACT_ATOMS: atom_id res chain seq x y z
N MET A 1 -1.27 50.17 6.49
CA MET A 1 -0.88 49.49 5.22
C MET A 1 0.09 48.33 5.43
N ILE A 2 1.11 48.46 6.28
CA ILE A 2 2.09 47.40 6.60
C ILE A 2 1.46 46.12 7.18
N SER A 3 0.50 46.26 8.11
CA SER A 3 -0.23 45.14 8.71
C SER A 3 -1.04 44.30 7.70
N ARG A 4 -1.56 44.93 6.64
CA ARG A 4 -2.34 44.26 5.58
C ARG A 4 -1.43 43.44 4.64
N ARG A 5 -0.18 43.88 4.45
CA ARG A 5 0.84 43.16 3.67
C ARG A 5 1.39 41.96 4.41
N ILE A 6 1.60 42.09 5.73
CA ILE A 6 2.05 40.98 6.59
C ILE A 6 0.98 39.88 6.64
N ALA A 7 -0.30 40.24 6.79
CA ALA A 7 -1.40 39.27 6.78
C ALA A 7 -1.51 38.51 5.45
N ALA A 8 -1.34 39.20 4.31
CA ALA A 8 -1.37 38.56 2.99
C ALA A 8 -0.19 37.60 2.77
N ALA A 9 1.01 37.96 3.22
CA ALA A 9 2.19 37.09 3.14
C ALA A 9 2.02 35.82 3.99
N PHE A 10 1.46 35.95 5.20
CA PHE A 10 1.14 34.81 6.07
C PHE A 10 0.09 33.88 5.44
N ALA A 11 -0.98 34.45 4.87
CA ALA A 11 -2.01 33.66 4.20
C ALA A 11 -1.45 32.90 2.99
N ALA A 12 -0.58 33.52 2.19
CA ALA A 12 0.07 32.87 1.07
C ALA A 12 0.99 31.72 1.51
N ALA A 13 1.78 31.93 2.58
CA ALA A 13 2.65 30.90 3.13
C ALA A 13 1.85 29.71 3.70
N ALA A 14 0.76 29.99 4.42
CA ALA A 14 -0.12 28.95 4.96
C ALA A 14 -0.78 28.13 3.84
N SER A 15 -1.30 28.79 2.79
CA SER A 15 -1.88 28.09 1.63
C SER A 15 -0.86 27.24 0.89
N ALA A 16 0.38 27.71 0.74
CA ALA A 16 1.45 26.91 0.14
C ALA A 16 1.75 25.65 0.98
N MET A 17 1.87 25.78 2.30
CA MET A 17 2.10 24.62 3.19
C MET A 17 0.97 23.59 3.13
N LEU A 18 -0.28 24.02 2.98
CA LEU A 18 -1.43 23.13 2.80
C LEU A 18 -1.39 22.37 1.45
N LEU A 19 -0.96 23.04 0.38
CA LEU A 19 -0.80 22.40 -0.93
C LEU A 19 0.39 21.42 -0.98
N LEU A 20 1.48 21.69 -0.25
CA LEU A 20 2.59 20.75 -0.18
C LEU A 20 2.26 19.50 0.65
N SER A 21 1.44 19.64 1.70
CA SER A 21 1.03 18.49 2.53
C SER A 21 0.03 17.57 1.82
N SER A 22 -0.73 18.05 0.81
CA SER A 22 -1.62 17.18 0.04
C SER A 22 -0.91 16.15 -0.84
N CYS A 23 0.36 16.39 -1.21
CA CYS A 23 1.17 15.41 -1.93
C CYS A 23 1.89 14.42 -1.01
N ALA A 24 1.90 14.67 0.31
CA ALA A 24 2.63 13.84 1.28
C ALA A 24 1.77 12.77 1.94
N THR A 25 0.44 12.92 1.93
CA THR A 25 -0.50 11.92 2.46
C THR A 25 -1.11 11.13 1.33
N GLY A 26 -0.38 10.12 0.88
CA GLY A 26 -0.96 8.95 0.20
C GLY A 26 -0.96 7.79 1.20
N ASP A 27 -2.08 7.08 1.33
CA ASP A 27 -2.03 5.71 1.84
C ASP A 27 -1.26 4.91 0.78
N ASP A 28 0.07 4.84 0.92
CA ASP A 28 0.89 3.99 0.06
C ASP A 28 0.40 2.55 0.23
N ALA A 29 -0.37 2.08 -0.76
CA ALA A 29 -0.99 0.76 -0.78
C ALA A 29 0.02 -0.40 -0.90
N VAL A 30 1.32 -0.08 -0.86
CA VAL A 30 2.40 -1.06 -0.95
C VAL A 30 2.69 -1.55 0.46
N ALA A 31 2.45 -2.84 0.71
CA ALA A 31 2.80 -3.47 1.97
C ALA A 31 4.32 -3.30 2.22
N GLN A 32 4.68 -2.50 3.20
CA GLN A 32 6.07 -2.35 3.65
C GLN A 32 6.50 -3.60 4.42
N GLY A 33 7.73 -4.07 4.19
CA GLY A 33 8.36 -5.13 5.00
C GLY A 33 8.53 -6.51 4.36
N GLY A 34 8.49 -6.62 3.03
CA GLY A 34 8.83 -7.84 2.28
C GLY A 34 10.04 -7.66 1.36
N THR A 35 10.55 -8.76 0.81
CA THR A 35 11.59 -8.78 -0.24
C THR A 35 11.07 -9.24 -1.61
N PHE A 36 9.78 -9.58 -1.70
CA PHE A 36 9.16 -10.03 -2.93
C PHE A 36 8.87 -8.86 -3.89
N ASP A 37 9.45 -8.93 -5.08
CA ASP A 37 9.16 -8.05 -6.21
C ASP A 37 8.47 -8.82 -7.34
N PHE A 38 7.37 -8.28 -7.85
CA PHE A 38 6.69 -8.84 -9.02
C PHE A 38 7.31 -8.32 -10.32
N VAL A 39 7.79 -9.23 -11.17
CA VAL A 39 8.29 -8.91 -12.52
C VAL A 39 7.66 -9.88 -13.52
N SER A 40 7.04 -9.34 -14.58
CA SER A 40 6.52 -10.13 -15.72
C SER A 40 7.43 -9.94 -16.93
N PRO A 41 8.45 -10.80 -17.11
CA PRO A 41 9.35 -10.71 -18.25
C PRO A 41 8.63 -11.12 -19.54
N GLY A 42 8.73 -10.29 -20.58
CA GLY A 42 8.24 -10.65 -21.92
C GLY A 42 6.73 -10.86 -22.01
N GLY A 43 5.92 -10.28 -21.12
CA GLY A 43 4.46 -10.38 -21.16
C GLY A 43 3.89 -11.72 -20.68
N GLN A 44 4.66 -12.48 -19.90
CA GLN A 44 4.19 -13.74 -19.33
C GLN A 44 3.06 -13.52 -18.32
N THR A 45 2.03 -14.38 -18.39
CA THR A 45 0.86 -14.36 -17.49
C THR A 45 0.94 -15.40 -16.37
N LYS A 46 1.95 -16.27 -16.40
CA LYS A 46 2.23 -17.27 -15.37
C LYS A 46 3.71 -17.20 -15.02
N ILE A 47 4.02 -16.90 -13.77
CA ILE A 47 5.38 -16.72 -13.25
C ILE A 47 5.61 -17.75 -12.15
N PHE A 48 6.76 -18.43 -12.18
CA PHE A 48 7.16 -19.41 -11.17
C PHE A 48 8.48 -18.97 -10.53
N TYR A 49 8.59 -19.19 -9.22
CA TYR A 49 9.78 -18.93 -8.42
C TYR A 49 10.31 -20.27 -7.87
N ASP A 50 11.04 -20.98 -8.72
CA ASP A 50 11.67 -22.28 -8.49
C ASP A 50 13.06 -22.26 -9.15
N PRO A 51 14.17 -22.42 -8.39
CA PRO A 51 14.29 -22.98 -7.03
C PRO A 51 13.69 -22.13 -5.90
N PRO A 52 13.41 -22.71 -4.71
CA PRO A 52 12.89 -21.97 -3.56
C PRO A 52 13.72 -20.76 -3.13
N SER A 53 15.02 -20.71 -3.47
CA SER A 53 15.91 -19.57 -3.24
C SER A 53 15.49 -18.30 -3.97
N ASP A 54 14.68 -18.42 -5.03
CA ASP A 54 14.24 -17.29 -5.85
C ASP A 54 12.97 -16.63 -5.28
N ARG A 55 12.43 -17.16 -4.19
CA ARG A 55 11.23 -16.66 -3.53
C ARG A 55 11.57 -15.53 -2.57
N GLY A 56 10.96 -14.37 -2.77
CA GLY A 56 10.94 -13.30 -1.75
C GLY A 56 9.92 -13.55 -0.65
N THR A 57 9.98 -12.75 0.41
CA THR A 57 8.95 -12.73 1.46
C THR A 57 7.92 -11.64 1.18
N ILE A 58 6.66 -11.92 1.49
CA ILE A 58 5.63 -10.88 1.50
C ILE A 58 5.72 -10.06 2.78
N GLY A 59 5.35 -8.79 2.71
CA GLY A 59 5.06 -8.00 3.91
C GLY A 59 3.74 -8.43 4.56
N LYS A 60 3.32 -7.73 5.62
CA LYS A 60 2.04 -8.01 6.29
C LYS A 60 0.88 -7.83 5.31
N LEU A 61 0.16 -8.93 5.04
CA LEU A 61 -1.04 -8.93 4.21
C LEU A 61 -2.25 -9.30 5.08
N SER A 62 -3.06 -8.30 5.42
CA SER A 62 -4.28 -8.48 6.24
C SER A 62 -5.32 -7.42 5.90
N GLY A 63 -6.59 -7.78 6.02
CA GLY A 63 -7.72 -6.88 5.74
C GLY A 63 -8.98 -7.28 6.51
N PRO A 64 -10.08 -6.54 6.36
CA PRO A 64 -11.38 -6.95 6.89
C PRO A 64 -11.81 -8.32 6.34
N ASP A 65 -12.45 -9.13 7.18
CA ASP A 65 -13.08 -10.36 6.73
C ASP A 65 -14.45 -10.04 6.09
N LEU A 66 -14.65 -10.53 4.86
CA LEU A 66 -15.90 -10.36 4.11
C LEU A 66 -17.09 -11.05 4.78
N MET A 67 -16.86 -12.19 5.42
CA MET A 67 -17.92 -13.02 6.00
C MET A 67 -18.21 -12.67 7.45
N ASN A 68 -17.28 -12.00 8.14
CA ASN A 68 -17.36 -11.72 9.57
C ASN A 68 -17.08 -10.23 9.85
N GLU A 69 -18.14 -9.42 9.96
CA GLU A 69 -18.02 -7.99 10.22
C GLU A 69 -17.21 -7.68 11.48
N GLY A 70 -16.35 -6.65 11.39
CA GLY A 70 -15.48 -6.22 12.48
C GLY A 70 -14.25 -7.09 12.73
N GLN A 71 -14.14 -8.24 12.07
CA GLN A 71 -12.95 -9.09 12.13
C GLN A 71 -11.96 -8.76 11.01
N LYS A 72 -10.70 -9.14 11.23
CA LYS A 72 -9.67 -9.12 10.21
C LYS A 72 -9.19 -10.54 9.93
N VAL A 73 -8.83 -10.78 8.68
CA VAL A 73 -8.14 -11.99 8.24
C VAL A 73 -6.82 -11.60 7.58
N GLY A 74 -5.77 -12.37 7.82
CA GLY A 74 -4.46 -12.19 7.23
C GLY A 74 -3.76 -13.51 6.94
N VAL A 75 -2.66 -13.44 6.19
CA VAL A 75 -1.85 -14.63 5.87
C VAL A 75 -1.24 -15.25 7.13
N ASP A 76 -0.89 -14.42 8.12
CA ASP A 76 -0.30 -14.84 9.40
C ASP A 76 -1.25 -15.72 10.23
N ASP A 77 -2.56 -15.70 9.97
CA ASP A 77 -3.53 -16.60 10.62
C ASP A 77 -3.38 -18.08 10.16
N PHE A 78 -2.58 -18.32 9.11
CA PHE A 78 -2.38 -19.62 8.47
C PHE A 78 -0.93 -20.11 8.51
N GLU A 79 -0.15 -19.75 9.55
CA GLU A 79 1.24 -20.20 9.71
C GLU A 79 1.44 -21.71 9.47
N GLY A 80 2.53 -22.03 8.77
CA GLY A 80 2.89 -23.41 8.42
C GLY A 80 2.03 -24.05 7.32
N LYS A 81 1.07 -23.33 6.75
CA LYS A 81 0.22 -23.81 5.66
C LYS A 81 0.56 -23.10 4.34
N VAL A 82 0.30 -23.78 3.24
CA VAL A 82 0.29 -23.15 1.91
C VAL A 82 -0.98 -22.31 1.78
N VAL A 83 -0.83 -21.04 1.43
CA VAL A 83 -1.94 -20.11 1.21
C VAL A 83 -2.00 -19.73 -0.27
N VAL A 84 -3.16 -19.90 -0.90
CA VAL A 84 -3.41 -19.50 -2.29
C VAL A 84 -4.18 -18.18 -2.26
N LEU A 85 -3.56 -17.11 -2.77
CA LEU A 85 -4.19 -15.80 -2.87
C LEU A 85 -4.94 -15.65 -4.19
N ASN A 86 -6.21 -15.26 -4.11
CA ASN A 86 -7.04 -14.96 -5.28
C ASN A 86 -7.66 -13.56 -5.13
N VAL A 87 -7.36 -12.70 -6.09
CA VAL A 87 -7.95 -11.36 -6.19
C VAL A 87 -9.18 -11.47 -7.09
N TRP A 88 -10.36 -11.10 -6.56
CA TRP A 88 -11.63 -11.27 -7.26
C TRP A 88 -12.59 -10.11 -6.96
N GLY A 89 -13.60 -9.96 -7.80
CA GLY A 89 -14.71 -9.02 -7.62
C GLY A 89 -15.99 -9.59 -8.26
N GLN A 90 -17.14 -9.14 -7.78
CA GLN A 90 -18.46 -9.60 -8.26
C GLN A 90 -18.89 -9.01 -9.61
N TRP A 91 -18.18 -7.98 -10.08
CA TRP A 91 -18.57 -7.16 -11.22
C TRP A 91 -18.31 -7.86 -12.55
#